data_AF-A0A0C2W3U0-F1
#
_entry.id   AF-A0A0C2W3U0-F1
#
_cell.length_a   1.000
_cell.length_b   1.000
_cell.length_c   1.000
_cell.angle_alpha   90.00
_cell.angle_beta   90.00
_cell.angle_gamma   90.00
#
_symmetry.space_group_name_H-M   'P 1'
#
loop_
_entity.id
_entity.type
_entity.pdbx_description
1 polymer ?
#
loop_
_entity_poly.entity_id
_entity_poly.type
_entity_poly.pdbx_seq_one_letter_code
_entity_poly.pdbx_strand_id
1 'polypeptide(L)' 'LASVYGKRYKPVAKKVKPVISTLPTEFRIVRNITGDPLAELPKLSPQPPDFTPTGRYTQERKEALD' A
#
# COMPACT_ATOMS: atom_id res chain seq x y z
N LEU A 1 -7.71 -36.19 -38.20
CA LEU A 1 -7.07 -36.06 -36.87
C LEU A 1 -6.91 -34.58 -36.57
N ALA A 2 -7.78 -34.00 -35.72
CA ALA A 2 -7.68 -32.59 -35.36
C ALA A 2 -6.49 -32.38 -34.42
N SER A 3 -5.71 -31.32 -34.67
CA SER A 3 -4.46 -30.97 -33.99
C SER A 3 -4.50 -31.23 -32.48
N VAL A 4 -3.53 -32.02 -32.02
CA VAL A 4 -3.22 -32.29 -30.60
C VAL A 4 -2.84 -31.00 -29.83
N TYR A 5 -2.70 -29.87 -30.53
CA TYR A 5 -2.41 -28.55 -29.95
C TYR A 5 -3.52 -27.50 -30.22
N GLY A 6 -4.78 -27.93 -30.24
CA GLY A 6 -5.94 -27.07 -30.47
C GLY A 6 -6.14 -26.01 -29.37
N LYS A 7 -5.97 -24.73 -29.76
CA LYS A 7 -6.23 -23.49 -28.99
C LYS A 7 -5.65 -23.47 -27.56
N ARG A 8 -4.47 -22.83 -27.41
CA ARG A 8 -3.76 -22.64 -26.12
C ARG A 8 -4.58 -21.90 -25.04
N TYR A 9 -5.64 -21.18 -25.39
CA TYR A 9 -6.42 -20.34 -24.48
C TYR A 9 -7.92 -20.61 -24.54
N LYS A 10 -8.58 -20.48 -23.38
CA LYS A 10 -10.04 -20.64 -23.24
C LYS A 10 -10.79 -19.56 -24.02
N PRO A 11 -11.75 -19.91 -24.91
CA PRO A 11 -12.55 -18.93 -25.63
C PRO A 11 -13.29 -17.98 -24.69
N VAL A 12 -13.32 -16.69 -25.04
CA VAL A 12 -13.94 -15.63 -24.21
C VAL A 12 -15.41 -15.92 -23.90
N ALA A 13 -16.17 -16.40 -24.88
CA ALA A 13 -17.58 -16.77 -24.70
C ALA A 13 -17.81 -17.91 -23.68
N LYS A 14 -16.78 -18.72 -23.41
CA LYS A 14 -16.83 -19.79 -22.40
C LYS A 14 -16.25 -19.36 -21.04
N LYS A 15 -15.85 -18.09 -20.89
CA LYS A 15 -15.31 -17.56 -19.64
C LYS A 15 -16.45 -17.29 -18.67
N VAL A 16 -16.48 -18.03 -17.56
CA VAL A 16 -17.37 -17.74 -16.43
C VAL A 16 -16.75 -16.62 -15.61
N LYS A 17 -17.50 -15.55 -15.37
CA LYS A 17 -17.14 -14.52 -14.39
C LYS A 17 -17.78 -14.91 -13.05
N PRO A 18 -17.00 -15.08 -11.97
CA PRO A 18 -17.59 -15.34 -10.67
C PRO A 18 -18.45 -14.12 -10.26
N VAL A 19 -19.54 -14.40 -9.57
CA VAL A 19 -20.32 -13.34 -8.92
C VAL A 19 -19.47 -12.81 -7.77
N ILE A 20 -19.22 -11.51 -7.76
CA ILE A 20 -18.45 -10.86 -6.69
C ILE A 20 -19.30 -10.95 -5.42
N SER A 21 -18.88 -11.78 -4.47
CA SER A 21 -19.48 -11.87 -3.15
C SER A 21 -18.76 -10.94 -2.17
N THR A 22 -19.42 -10.63 -1.06
CA THR A 22 -18.80 -9.90 0.04
C THR A 22 -17.80 -10.78 0.79
N LEU A 23 -16.69 -10.21 1.25
CA LEU A 23 -15.70 -10.92 2.07
C LEU A 23 -16.36 -11.43 3.38
N PRO A 24 -16.35 -12.76 3.62
CA PRO A 24 -16.99 -13.35 4.80
C PRO A 24 -16.42 -12.80 6.11
N THR A 25 -17.27 -12.67 7.13
CA THR A 25 -16.92 -12.06 8.42
C THR A 25 -15.73 -12.73 9.10
N GLU A 26 -15.58 -14.04 8.97
CA GLU A 26 -14.47 -14.82 9.53
C GLU A 26 -13.08 -14.41 8.99
N PHE A 27 -13.03 -13.85 7.78
CA PHE A 27 -11.79 -13.37 7.15
C PHE A 27 -11.56 -11.87 7.38
N ARG A 28 -12.43 -11.18 8.11
CA ARG A 28 -12.25 -9.75 8.42
C ARG A 28 -11.28 -9.58 9.57
N ILE A 29 -10.29 -8.71 9.38
CA ILE A 29 -9.44 -8.25 10.48
C ILE A 29 -10.27 -7.36 11.38
N VAL A 30 -10.60 -7.83 12.59
CA VAL A 30 -11.27 -7.04 13.63
C VAL A 30 -10.23 -6.22 14.38
N ARG A 31 -10.26 -4.90 14.23
CA ARG A 31 -9.40 -4.01 15.02
C ARG A 31 -10.02 -3.79 16.39
N ASN A 32 -9.48 -4.46 17.41
CA ASN A 32 -9.87 -4.24 18.80
C ASN A 32 -8.96 -3.20 19.45
N ILE A 33 -9.23 -1.92 19.19
CA ILE A 33 -8.48 -0.82 19.81
C ILE A 33 -9.06 -0.59 21.21
N THR A 34 -8.25 -0.82 22.24
CA THR A 34 -8.62 -0.59 23.64
C THR A 34 -7.81 0.61 24.16
N GLY A 35 -8.50 1.62 24.69
CA GLY A 35 -7.88 2.88 25.09
C GLY A 35 -7.52 3.80 23.91
N ASP A 36 -6.85 4.91 24.22
CA ASP A 36 -6.35 5.84 23.21
C ASP A 36 -4.96 5.38 22.73
N PRO A 37 -4.82 4.99 21.44
CA PRO A 37 -3.56 4.50 20.90
C PRO A 37 -2.45 5.58 20.86
N LEU A 38 -2.81 6.86 21.05
CA LEU A 38 -1.87 7.98 20.99
C LEU A 38 -1.52 8.52 22.38
N ALA A 39 -2.05 7.95 23.46
CA ALA A 39 -1.91 8.49 24.81
C ALA A 39 -0.45 8.63 25.27
N GLU A 40 0.42 7.72 24.84
CA GLU A 40 1.83 7.68 25.24
C GLU A 40 2.75 8.38 24.22
N LEU A 41 2.21 8.92 23.13
CA LEU A 41 3.04 9.55 22.11
C LEU A 41 3.62 10.88 22.62
N PRO A 42 4.94 11.10 22.46
CA PRO A 42 5.52 12.39 22.79
C PRO A 42 4.98 13.46 21.85
N LYS A 43 4.65 14.63 22.42
CA LYS A 43 4.30 15.79 21.62
C LYS A 43 5.55 16.30 20.90
N LEU A 44 5.52 16.31 19.57
CA LEU A 44 6.56 16.90 18.75
C LEU A 44 6.36 18.41 18.65
N SER A 45 7.47 19.15 18.55
CA SER A 45 7.43 20.57 18.20
C SER A 45 6.88 20.71 16.77
N PRO A 46 5.94 21.63 16.50
CA PRO A 46 5.48 21.91 15.15
C PRO A 46 6.58 22.54 14.28
N GLN A 47 7.55 23.21 14.92
CA GLN A 47 8.68 23.81 14.23
C GLN A 47 9.86 22.84 14.24
N PRO A 48 10.34 22.38 13.07
CA PRO A 48 11.56 21.59 12.99
C PRO A 48 12.79 22.47 13.31
N PRO A 49 13.90 21.86 13.74
CA PRO A 49 15.16 22.59 13.90
C PRO A 49 15.67 23.11 12.55
N ASP A 50 16.56 24.10 12.61
CA ASP A 50 17.22 24.63 11.43
C ASP A 50 18.00 23.55 10.70
N PHE A 51 18.04 23.67 9.37
CA PHE A 51 18.71 22.70 8.52
C PHE A 51 20.22 22.69 8.76
N THR A 52 20.77 21.50 9.02
CA THR A 52 22.21 21.26 9.09
C THR A 52 22.63 20.22 8.02
N PRO A 53 23.57 20.54 7.12
CA PRO A 53 24.00 19.61 6.08
C PRO A 53 24.59 18.35 6.70
N THR A 54 23.96 17.19 6.45
CA THR A 54 24.32 15.92 7.08
C THR A 54 24.46 14.83 6.03
N GLY A 55 25.66 14.22 5.96
CA GLY A 55 25.96 13.09 5.10
C GLY A 55 25.73 13.38 3.61
N ARG A 56 24.64 12.85 3.05
CA ARG A 56 24.31 12.96 1.62
C ARG A 56 23.52 14.21 1.25
N TYR A 57 22.95 14.92 2.22
CA TYR A 57 22.18 16.13 1.94
C TYR A 57 23.00 17.37 2.31
N THR A 58 23.60 17.98 1.28
CA THR A 58 24.50 19.11 1.37
C THR A 58 23.74 20.43 1.24
N GLN A 59 24.39 21.53 1.65
CA GLN A 59 23.81 22.87 1.55
C GLN A 59 23.45 23.23 0.10
N GLU A 60 24.34 22.94 -0.86
CA GLU A 60 24.09 23.17 -2.29
C GLU A 60 22.79 22.50 -2.79
N ARG A 61 22.49 21.30 -2.29
CA ARG A 61 21.28 20.55 -2.68
C ARG A 61 20.02 21.13 -2.05
N LYS A 62 20.14 21.72 -0.86
CA LYS A 62 19.04 22.43 -0.20
C LYS A 62 18.76 23.75 -0.92
N GLU A 63 19.80 24.52 -1.23
CA GLU A 63 19.69 25.78 -1.99
C GLU A 63 19.15 25.59 -3.41
N ALA A 64 19.40 24.44 -4.04
CA ALA A 64 18.83 24.12 -5.35
C ALA A 64 17.32 23.79 -5.32
N LEU A 65 16.75 23.53 -4.14
CA LEU A 65 15.38 23.03 -3.98
C LEU A 65 14.43 24.09 -3.39
N ASP A 66 14.97 25.08 -2.68
CA ASP A 66 14.23 26.25 -2.18
C ASP A 66 13.96 27.30 -3.27
#